data_AF-A0A2V5MSV9-F1
#
_entry.id   AF-A0A2V5MSV9-F1
#
_cell.length_a   1.000
_cell.length_b   1.000
_cell.length_c   1.000
_cell.angle_alpha   90.00
_cell.angle_beta   90.00
_cell.angle_gamma   90.00
#
_symmetry.space_group_name_H-M   'P 1'
#
loop_
_entity.id
_entity.type
_entity.pdbx_description
1 polymer ?
#
loop_
_entity_poly.entity_id
_entity_poly.type
_entity_poly.pdbx_seq_one_letter_code
_entity_poly.pdbx_strand_id
1 'polypeptide(L)'
;MGRRWRMAHPGTLLGNQRGGFIFAHPFPPLGTVLMGTQFPLALSPESVLVTGVSVPRQLDQKGSGFVWSEIQRAEARGKKVLVNGQLLLKVHSPLLASKVVQLLRSLTQASQPEREKLIRQASRDAFDGPRIEQAWHDLKSQTSGLRLATNALFIYLFVLSPVLIWRVGFERCWLPLLAGLLGLTCTIAIRFHRAHKTLFPAAEDERFTHFLIFLLSPATAIRALDVLSRSLLEAYHPVAIAKVFCPAVRFEALARTYLRELRYQSLSDGPRQDVTIEDAERYWQAVSQRTLEDFLKRSGLDPGALLKPPAPTDETCLSYCPRCLAQFTTREGVCADCGGVPLARLKSNV
;
A
#
# COMPACT_ATOMS: atom_id res chain seq x y z
N MET A 1 18.35 -10.69 -7.27
CA MET A 1 17.37 -10.75 -6.15
C MET A 1 16.08 -11.43 -6.63
N GLY A 2 15.35 -12.10 -5.73
CA GLY A 2 14.43 -13.23 -6.05
C GLY A 2 13.36 -12.97 -7.12
N ARG A 3 13.44 -13.70 -8.25
CA ARG A 3 12.49 -13.70 -9.38
C ARG A 3 11.10 -14.29 -9.07
N ARG A 4 10.70 -14.41 -7.81
CA ARG A 4 9.48 -15.14 -7.40
C ARG A 4 8.45 -14.30 -6.63
N TRP A 5 8.60 -12.98 -6.56
CA TRP A 5 7.55 -12.14 -5.99
C TRP A 5 6.28 -12.20 -6.85
N ARG A 6 5.14 -12.32 -6.18
CA ARG A 6 3.83 -12.25 -6.79
C ARG A 6 3.12 -11.03 -6.23
N MET A 7 2.56 -10.22 -7.12
CA MET A 7 1.63 -9.18 -6.72
C MET A 7 0.32 -9.85 -6.37
N ALA A 8 -0.30 -9.41 -5.28
CA ALA A 8 -1.64 -9.82 -4.93
C ALA A 8 -2.46 -8.55 -4.75
N HIS A 9 -3.53 -8.45 -5.52
CA HIS A 9 -4.59 -7.51 -5.24
C HIS A 9 -5.63 -8.25 -4.38
N PRO A 10 -6.28 -7.57 -3.42
CA PRO A 10 -7.38 -8.17 -2.67
C PRO A 10 -8.40 -8.71 -3.69
N GLY A 11 -8.58 -10.03 -3.67
CA GLY A 11 -9.43 -10.70 -4.65
C GLY A 11 -10.89 -10.27 -4.49
N THR A 12 -11.61 -10.18 -5.60
CA THR A 12 -13.06 -9.90 -5.60
C THR A 12 -13.88 -10.99 -4.89
N LEU A 13 -13.36 -12.22 -4.82
CA LEU A 13 -14.06 -13.38 -4.23
C LEU A 13 -14.28 -13.27 -2.72
N LEU A 14 -13.34 -12.70 -1.98
CA LEU A 14 -13.41 -12.51 -0.53
C LEU A 14 -13.04 -11.06 -0.21
N GLY A 15 -13.80 -10.13 -0.76
CA GLY A 15 -13.61 -8.71 -0.53
C GLY A 15 -14.90 -7.94 -0.75
N ASN A 16 -14.98 -6.76 -0.15
CA ASN A 16 -15.98 -5.76 -0.44
C ASN A 16 -15.28 -4.46 -0.87
N GLN A 17 -16.06 -3.41 -1.12
CA GLN A 17 -15.53 -2.09 -1.48
C GLN A 17 -14.59 -1.50 -0.42
N ARG A 18 -14.64 -1.99 0.83
CA ARG A 18 -13.80 -1.51 1.96
C ARG A 18 -12.51 -2.30 2.14
N GLY A 19 -12.33 -3.39 1.39
CA GLY A 19 -11.12 -4.20 1.44
C GLY A 19 -11.38 -5.65 1.07
N GLY A 20 -10.31 -6.40 0.85
CA GLY A 20 -10.39 -7.83 0.62
C GLY A 20 -9.27 -8.59 1.30
N PHE A 21 -9.44 -9.91 1.29
CA PHE A 21 -8.47 -10.83 1.85
C PHE A 21 -7.42 -11.21 0.81
N ILE A 22 -6.17 -11.26 1.26
CA ILE A 22 -5.06 -11.81 0.48
C ILE A 22 -4.54 -13.01 1.26
N PHE A 23 -4.56 -14.17 0.62
CA PHE A 23 -3.89 -15.35 1.14
C PHE A 23 -2.38 -15.15 1.02
N ALA A 24 -1.76 -14.75 2.13
CA ALA A 24 -0.31 -14.84 2.28
C ALA A 24 0.12 -16.31 2.29
N HIS A 25 1.43 -16.55 2.12
CA HIS A 25 1.97 -17.91 2.18
C HIS A 25 1.49 -18.62 3.47
N PRO A 26 0.87 -19.81 3.37
CA PRO A 26 0.19 -20.45 4.51
C PRO A 26 1.16 -20.89 5.60
N PHE A 27 2.44 -21.05 5.26
CA PHE A 27 3.51 -21.42 6.18
C PHE A 27 4.44 -20.23 6.45
N PRO A 28 4.07 -19.28 7.32
CA PRO A 28 5.04 -18.35 7.89
C PRO A 28 6.05 -19.18 8.70
N PRO A 29 7.35 -18.89 8.60
CA PRO A 29 7.98 -17.63 8.19
C PRO A 29 8.69 -17.71 6.83
N LEU A 30 8.28 -18.64 5.96
CA LEU A 30 8.91 -18.86 4.66
C LEU A 30 8.59 -17.76 3.63
N GLY A 31 7.55 -16.97 3.89
CA GLY A 31 7.16 -15.81 3.10
C GLY A 31 7.55 -14.48 3.74
N THR A 32 7.45 -13.41 2.96
CA THR A 32 7.46 -12.04 3.47
C THR A 32 6.41 -11.27 2.68
N VAL A 33 5.57 -10.51 3.37
CA VAL A 33 4.54 -9.67 2.73
C VAL A 33 5.02 -8.23 2.69
N LEU A 34 5.09 -7.67 1.50
CA LEU A 34 5.37 -6.24 1.29
C LEU A 34 4.07 -5.54 0.93
N MET A 35 3.82 -4.39 1.56
CA MET A 35 2.64 -3.58 1.29
C MET A 35 3.09 -2.22 0.76
N GLY A 36 2.58 -1.86 -0.41
CA GLY A 36 2.61 -0.50 -0.94
C GLY A 36 1.22 0.11 -0.83
N THR A 37 1.14 1.41 -0.56
CA THR A 37 -0.13 2.12 -0.51
C THR A 37 -0.10 3.29 -1.47
N GLN A 38 -1.23 3.56 -2.13
CA GLN A 38 -1.39 4.83 -2.83
C GLN A 38 -1.41 5.96 -1.80
N PHE A 39 -0.85 7.11 -2.17
CA PHE A 39 -0.83 8.26 -1.29
C PHE A 39 -2.27 8.76 -1.03
N PRO A 40 -2.71 8.90 0.23
CA PRO A 40 -4.13 9.03 0.58
C PRO A 40 -4.67 10.47 0.51
N LEU A 41 -3.93 11.39 -0.13
CA LEU A 41 -4.30 12.78 -0.28
C LEU A 41 -4.12 13.23 -1.73
N ALA A 42 -5.01 14.08 -2.21
CA ALA A 42 -4.75 14.98 -3.33
C ALA A 42 -4.24 16.30 -2.78
N LEU A 43 -3.11 16.76 -3.32
CA LEU A 43 -2.44 17.99 -2.89
C LEU A 43 -2.38 18.96 -4.06
N SER A 44 -2.75 20.21 -3.82
CA SER A 44 -2.49 21.34 -4.70
C SER A 44 -1.74 22.46 -3.95
N PRO A 45 -1.22 23.47 -4.66
CA PRO A 45 -0.61 24.62 -4.01
C PRO A 45 -1.56 25.44 -3.11
N GLU A 46 -2.87 25.29 -3.31
CA GLU A 46 -3.96 26.03 -2.64
C GLU A 46 -4.65 25.20 -1.53
N SER A 47 -4.84 23.90 -1.74
CA SER A 47 -5.57 23.05 -0.79
C SER A 47 -5.07 21.60 -0.72
N VAL A 48 -5.58 20.88 0.27
CA VAL A 48 -5.43 19.43 0.43
C VAL A 48 -6.81 18.79 0.48
N LEU A 49 -6.96 17.65 -0.18
CA LEU A 49 -8.18 16.84 -0.18
C LEU A 49 -7.84 15.39 0.17
N VAL A 50 -8.66 14.72 0.98
CA VAL A 50 -8.50 13.28 1.21
C VAL A 50 -8.98 12.50 -0.01
N THR A 51 -8.12 11.61 -0.53
CA THR A 51 -8.46 10.72 -1.64
C THR A 51 -8.59 9.28 -1.18
N GLY A 52 -9.60 8.57 -1.69
CA GLY A 52 -9.72 7.11 -1.55
C GLY A 52 -10.89 6.59 -0.71
N VAL A 53 -11.04 5.26 -0.74
CA VAL A 53 -12.24 4.50 -0.32
C VAL A 53 -12.36 4.31 1.21
N SER A 54 -11.42 4.87 1.99
CA SER A 54 -11.38 4.70 3.45
C SER A 54 -11.98 5.86 4.24
N VAL A 55 -12.78 6.73 3.61
CA VAL A 55 -13.57 7.72 4.37
C VAL A 55 -14.78 7.00 4.97
N PRO A 56 -14.95 6.96 6.30
CA PRO A 56 -16.17 6.44 6.90
C PRO A 56 -17.38 7.23 6.33
N ARG A 57 -18.37 6.52 5.78
CA ARG A 57 -19.60 7.08 5.19
C ARG A 57 -20.43 7.94 6.18
N GLN A 58 -20.03 7.97 7.45
CA GLN A 58 -20.63 8.77 8.53
C GLN A 58 -19.99 10.15 8.74
N LEU A 59 -18.95 10.53 8.00
CA LEU A 59 -18.58 11.94 7.92
C LEU A 59 -19.56 12.63 6.96
N ASP A 60 -20.59 13.25 7.53
CA ASP A 60 -21.59 14.02 6.80
C ASP A 60 -20.93 15.14 5.96
N GLN A 61 -20.81 14.87 4.67
CA GLN A 61 -21.10 15.75 3.52
C GLN A 61 -20.37 17.09 3.31
N LYS A 62 -19.47 17.56 4.19
CA LYS A 62 -18.47 18.56 3.76
C LYS A 62 -17.21 17.81 3.34
N GLY A 63 -16.85 17.92 2.05
CA GLY A 63 -15.64 17.31 1.49
C GLY A 63 -14.47 17.52 2.44
N SER A 64 -13.81 16.44 2.85
CA SER A 64 -12.71 16.48 3.81
C SER A 64 -11.44 17.03 3.14
N GLY A 65 -11.51 18.31 2.77
CA GLY A 65 -10.40 19.10 2.28
C GLY A 65 -10.27 20.37 3.09
N PHE A 66 -9.08 20.96 3.05
CA PHE A 66 -8.75 22.20 3.74
C PHE A 66 -7.94 23.08 2.80
N VAL A 67 -8.23 24.37 2.80
CA VAL A 67 -7.31 25.36 2.21
C VAL A 67 -6.11 25.48 3.15
N TRP A 68 -4.89 25.67 2.61
CA TRP A 68 -3.69 25.72 3.45
C TRP A 68 -3.74 26.81 4.54
N SER A 69 -4.43 27.91 4.30
CA SER A 69 -4.64 28.99 5.28
C SER A 69 -5.50 28.58 6.48
N GLU A 70 -6.33 27.56 6.33
CA GLU A 70 -7.20 27.05 7.40
C GLU A 70 -6.46 26.08 8.32
N ILE A 71 -5.34 25.50 7.87
CA ILE A 71 -4.57 24.52 8.62
C ILE A 71 -3.68 25.24 9.63
N GLN A 72 -4.13 25.28 10.89
CA GLN A 72 -3.34 25.83 12.00
C GLN A 72 -2.44 24.77 12.63
N ARG A 73 -2.94 23.52 12.72
CA ARG A 73 -2.22 22.42 13.36
C ARG A 73 -2.51 21.10 12.65
N ALA A 74 -1.45 20.37 12.31
CA ALA A 74 -1.53 18.97 11.87
C ALA A 74 -0.81 18.06 12.87
N GLU A 75 -1.44 16.96 13.27
CA GLU A 75 -0.88 16.00 14.23
C GLU A 75 -1.25 14.54 13.92
N ALA A 76 -0.38 13.62 14.31
CA ALA A 76 -0.61 12.18 14.20
C ALA A 76 -0.96 11.64 15.59
N ARG A 77 -2.06 10.90 15.70
CA ARG A 77 -2.45 10.17 16.91
C ARG A 77 -2.66 8.69 16.56
N GLY A 78 -1.61 7.90 16.75
CA GLY A 78 -1.57 6.53 16.24
C GLY A 78 -1.80 6.52 14.73
N LYS A 79 -2.84 5.83 14.27
CA LYS A 79 -3.19 5.72 12.83
C LYS A 79 -4.06 6.88 12.30
N LYS A 80 -4.35 7.89 13.12
CA LYS A 80 -5.21 9.03 12.75
C LYS A 80 -4.34 10.23 12.41
N VAL A 81 -4.65 10.87 11.28
CA VAL A 81 -4.15 12.20 10.91
C VAL A 81 -5.22 13.20 11.29
N LEU A 82 -4.89 14.13 12.17
CA LEU A 82 -5.78 15.17 12.66
C LEU A 82 -5.32 16.53 12.11
N VAL A 83 -6.27 17.36 11.67
CA VAL A 83 -6.08 18.76 11.28
C VAL A 83 -7.00 19.61 12.15
N ASN A 84 -6.44 20.60 12.86
CA ASN A 84 -7.16 21.45 13.81
C ASN A 84 -7.96 20.65 14.86
N GLY A 85 -7.41 19.49 15.29
CA GLY A 85 -8.08 18.56 16.22
C GLY A 85 -9.18 17.69 15.60
N GLN A 86 -9.55 17.94 14.35
CA GLN A 86 -10.54 17.15 13.61
C GLN A 86 -9.87 16.01 12.83
N LEU A 87 -10.56 14.87 12.69
CA LEU A 87 -10.06 13.74 11.93
C LEU A 87 -10.07 14.05 10.44
N LEU A 88 -8.88 14.23 9.86
CA LEU A 88 -8.73 14.34 8.41
C LEU A 88 -8.86 12.95 7.77
N LEU A 89 -7.99 12.01 8.17
CA LEU A 89 -8.06 10.63 7.66
C LEU A 89 -7.46 9.60 8.64
N LYS A 90 -7.82 8.33 8.42
CA LYS A 90 -7.23 7.19 9.13
C LYS A 90 -6.42 6.36 8.14
N VAL A 91 -5.11 6.25 8.38
CA VAL A 91 -4.19 5.45 7.57
C VAL A 91 -3.99 4.04 8.13
N HIS A 92 -3.22 3.21 7.45
CA HIS A 92 -2.99 1.81 7.83
C HIS A 92 -1.95 1.63 8.97
N SER A 93 -1.01 2.57 9.13
CA SER A 93 0.01 2.56 10.20
C SER A 93 0.26 3.96 10.79
N PRO A 94 0.77 4.05 12.03
CA PRO A 94 1.21 5.30 12.62
C PRO A 94 2.41 5.90 11.91
N LEU A 95 3.29 5.08 11.33
CA LEU A 95 4.43 5.56 10.57
C LEU A 95 3.97 6.40 9.36
N LEU A 96 2.97 5.90 8.61
CA LEU A 96 2.40 6.65 7.51
C LEU A 96 1.67 7.91 8.00
N ALA A 97 0.99 7.85 9.15
CA ALA A 97 0.31 9.02 9.73
C ALA A 97 1.32 10.14 10.04
N SER A 98 2.43 9.79 10.69
CA SER A 98 3.51 10.72 11.00
C SER A 98 4.14 11.31 9.75
N LYS A 99 4.39 10.49 8.71
CA LYS A 99 4.92 10.98 7.41
C LYS A 99 3.97 11.96 6.73
N VAL A 100 2.67 11.64 6.70
CA VAL A 100 1.63 12.53 6.14
C VAL A 100 1.61 13.85 6.91
N VAL A 101 1.59 13.81 8.24
CA VAL A 101 1.60 15.02 9.08
C VAL A 101 2.86 15.85 8.88
N GLN A 102 4.03 15.22 8.76
CA GLN A 102 5.28 15.92 8.48
C GLN A 102 5.20 16.65 7.13
N LEU A 103 4.69 15.99 6.08
CA LEU A 103 4.48 16.62 4.78
C LEU A 103 3.48 17.78 4.86
N LEU A 104 2.35 17.60 5.55
CA LEU A 104 1.35 18.67 5.74
C LEU A 104 1.93 19.89 6.46
N ARG A 105 2.75 19.69 7.50
CA ARG A 105 3.43 20.77 8.20
C ARG A 105 4.39 21.53 7.29
N SER A 106 5.22 20.81 6.52
CA SER A 106 6.13 21.42 5.55
C SER A 106 5.38 22.23 4.49
N LEU A 107 4.26 21.72 3.99
CA LEU A 107 3.43 22.43 3.00
C LEU A 107 2.74 23.66 3.60
N THR A 108 2.23 23.57 4.82
CA THR A 108 1.57 24.70 5.50
C THR A 108 2.53 25.89 5.66
N GLN A 109 3.80 25.62 5.99
CA GLN A 109 4.83 26.64 6.20
C GLN A 109 5.43 27.20 4.90
N ALA A 110 5.32 26.48 3.78
CA ALA A 110 5.89 26.89 2.50
C ALA A 110 5.01 27.93 1.79
N SER A 111 5.64 28.79 0.98
CA SER A 111 4.92 29.65 0.03
C SER A 111 4.27 28.82 -1.08
N GLN A 112 3.28 29.36 -1.81
CA GLN A 112 2.60 28.65 -2.91
C GLN A 112 3.56 28.03 -3.95
N PRO A 113 4.59 28.74 -4.50
CA PRO A 113 5.52 28.13 -5.45
C PRO A 113 6.40 27.04 -4.81
N GLU A 114 6.77 27.19 -3.54
CA GLU A 114 7.51 26.17 -2.81
C GLU A 114 6.65 24.93 -2.51
N ARG A 115 5.36 25.12 -2.20
CA ARG A 115 4.39 24.01 -2.03
C ARG A 115 4.31 23.18 -3.29
N GLU A 116 4.17 23.80 -4.46
CA GLU A 116 4.19 23.10 -5.74
C GLU A 116 5.46 22.23 -5.89
N LYS A 117 6.63 22.81 -5.60
CA LYS A 117 7.90 22.07 -5.66
C LYS A 117 7.92 20.89 -4.69
N LEU A 118 7.46 21.08 -3.46
CA LEU A 118 7.38 20.04 -2.42
C LEU A 118 6.39 18.93 -2.80
N ILE A 119 5.22 19.28 -3.36
CA ILE A 119 4.20 18.32 -3.81
C ILE A 119 4.78 17.44 -4.93
N ARG A 120 5.40 18.05 -5.94
CA ARG A 120 6.07 17.32 -7.03
C ARG A 120 7.21 16.46 -6.50
N GLN A 121 7.97 16.93 -5.51
CA GLN A 121 9.02 16.14 -4.88
C GLN A 121 8.47 14.94 -4.13
N ALA A 122 7.44 15.12 -3.30
CA ALA A 122 6.80 14.04 -2.57
C ALA A 122 6.24 12.96 -3.50
N SER A 123 5.62 13.37 -4.62
CA SER A 123 5.17 12.46 -5.68
C SER A 123 6.35 11.67 -6.26
N ARG A 124 7.48 12.33 -6.60
CA ARG A 124 8.67 11.65 -7.14
C ARG A 124 9.34 10.70 -6.15
N ASP A 125 9.41 11.09 -4.87
CA ASP A 125 10.01 10.29 -3.80
C ASP A 125 9.27 8.95 -3.59
N ALA A 126 7.96 8.91 -3.84
CA ALA A 126 7.19 7.67 -3.81
C ALA A 126 7.62 6.66 -4.88
N PHE A 127 8.35 7.08 -5.91
CA PHE A 127 8.88 6.25 -7.00
C PHE A 127 10.40 6.01 -6.93
N ASP A 128 11.04 6.27 -5.78
CA ASP A 128 12.48 6.08 -5.59
C ASP A 128 12.87 4.59 -5.44
N GLY A 129 13.18 3.95 -6.57
CA GLY A 129 13.62 2.56 -6.64
C GLY A 129 14.85 2.24 -5.76
N PRO A 130 15.95 3.02 -5.83
CA PRO A 130 17.11 2.83 -4.97
C PRO A 130 16.77 2.84 -3.47
N ARG A 131 15.91 3.77 -3.01
CA ARG A 131 15.49 3.79 -1.60
C ARG A 131 14.66 2.57 -1.20
N ILE A 132 13.84 2.03 -2.12
CA ILE A 132 13.09 0.78 -1.90
C ILE A 132 14.04 -0.41 -1.73
N GLU A 133 15.07 -0.51 -2.58
CA GLU A 133 16.09 -1.55 -2.50
C GLU A 133 16.90 -1.46 -1.20
N GLN A 134 17.29 -0.25 -0.80
CA GLN A 134 17.99 0.01 0.45
C GLN A 134 17.14 -0.38 1.66
N ALA A 135 15.88 0.07 1.72
CA ALA A 135 14.96 -0.27 2.81
C ALA A 135 14.78 -1.81 2.93
N TRP A 136 14.74 -2.51 1.80
CA TRP A 136 14.66 -3.96 1.78
C TRP A 136 15.95 -4.66 2.25
N HIS A 137 17.11 -4.13 1.86
CA HIS A 137 18.39 -4.61 2.34
C HIS A 137 18.52 -4.44 3.86
N ASP A 138 18.11 -3.27 4.37
CA ASP A 138 18.10 -2.97 5.80
C ASP A 138 17.15 -3.90 6.56
N LEU A 139 15.94 -4.15 6.04
CA LEU A 139 15.05 -5.14 6.64
C LEU A 139 15.73 -6.51 6.73
N LYS A 140 16.37 -6.98 5.65
CA LYS A 140 17.03 -8.30 5.63
C LYS A 140 18.17 -8.41 6.64
N SER A 141 19.01 -7.38 6.73
CA SER A 141 20.15 -7.37 7.66
C SER A 141 19.68 -7.42 9.11
N GLN A 142 18.58 -6.71 9.42
CA GLN A 142 18.01 -6.67 10.76
C GLN A 142 17.16 -7.91 11.13
N THR A 143 16.70 -8.70 10.16
CA THR A 143 15.71 -9.78 10.41
C THR A 143 16.22 -11.20 10.17
N SER A 144 17.47 -11.41 9.82
CA SER A 144 18.06 -12.74 9.61
C SER A 144 17.89 -13.66 10.84
N GLY A 145 18.27 -13.18 12.03
CA GLY A 145 18.11 -13.90 13.28
C GLY A 145 16.64 -14.06 13.71
N LEU A 146 15.80 -13.07 13.42
CA LEU A 146 14.36 -13.16 13.68
C LEU A 146 13.73 -14.28 12.85
N ARG A 147 14.09 -14.39 11.56
CA ARG A 147 13.63 -15.45 10.67
C ARG A 147 14.05 -16.84 11.15
N LEU A 148 15.28 -16.99 11.65
CA LEU A 148 15.71 -18.26 12.22
C LEU A 148 14.86 -18.64 13.44
N ALA A 149 14.63 -17.71 14.36
CA ALA A 149 13.85 -17.95 15.57
C ALA A 149 12.37 -18.27 15.26
N THR A 150 11.75 -17.58 14.30
CA THR A 150 10.36 -17.87 13.90
C THR A 150 10.24 -19.21 13.19
N ASN A 151 11.22 -19.62 12.38
CA ASN A 151 11.25 -20.96 11.76
C ASN A 151 11.43 -22.04 12.84
N ALA A 152 12.32 -21.80 13.80
CA ALA A 152 12.51 -22.69 14.93
C ALA A 152 11.22 -22.86 15.73
N LEU A 153 10.50 -21.77 16.04
CA LEU A 153 9.20 -21.84 16.71
C LEU A 153 8.14 -22.59 15.91
N PHE A 154 8.12 -22.44 14.57
CA PHE A 154 7.21 -23.20 13.72
C PHE A 154 7.50 -24.71 13.81
N ILE A 155 8.76 -25.12 13.58
CA ILE A 155 9.18 -26.54 13.69
C ILE A 155 8.88 -27.05 15.09
N TYR A 156 9.14 -26.23 16.10
CA TYR A 156 8.90 -26.55 17.49
C TYR A 156 7.43 -26.90 17.77
N LEU A 157 6.50 -26.06 17.32
CA LEU A 157 5.06 -26.24 17.57
C LEU A 157 4.44 -27.34 16.73
N PHE A 158 4.81 -27.45 15.45
CA PHE A 158 4.12 -28.32 14.50
C PHE A 158 4.82 -29.66 14.24
N VAL A 159 6.08 -29.82 14.64
CA VAL A 159 6.85 -31.05 14.43
C VAL A 159 7.37 -31.61 15.74
N LEU A 160 8.19 -30.83 16.46
CA LEU A 160 8.88 -31.34 17.65
C LEU A 160 7.92 -31.66 18.80
N SER A 161 7.01 -30.73 19.13
CA SER A 161 6.07 -30.93 20.24
C SER A 161 5.13 -32.11 20.00
N PRO A 162 4.47 -32.26 18.83
CA PRO A 162 3.65 -33.44 18.56
C PRO A 162 4.42 -34.76 18.64
N VAL A 163 5.64 -34.81 18.11
CA VAL A 163 6.48 -36.02 18.15
C VAL A 163 6.87 -36.38 19.58
N LEU A 164 7.28 -35.41 20.40
CA LEU A 164 7.65 -35.64 21.80
C LEU A 164 6.45 -36.07 22.65
N ILE A 165 5.29 -35.44 22.45
CA ILE A 165 4.05 -35.82 23.14
C ILE A 165 3.65 -37.25 22.77
N TRP A 166 3.72 -37.60 21.48
CA TRP A 166 3.39 -38.94 21.00
C TRP A 166 4.34 -40.02 21.53
N ARG A 167 5.65 -39.74 21.61
CA ARG A 167 6.67 -40.73 22.01
C ARG A 167 6.84 -40.87 23.52
N VAL A 168 6.81 -39.76 24.26
CA VAL A 168 7.18 -39.70 25.68
C VAL A 168 5.97 -39.52 26.60
N GLY A 169 4.86 -39.01 26.06
CA GLY A 169 3.68 -38.62 26.81
C GLY A 169 3.77 -37.18 27.34
N PHE A 170 2.64 -36.47 27.32
CA PHE A 170 2.56 -35.06 27.70
C PHE A 170 3.00 -34.81 29.16
N GLU A 171 2.63 -35.70 30.09
CA GLU A 171 2.92 -35.57 31.52
C GLU A 171 4.41 -35.46 31.84
N ARG A 172 5.27 -36.09 31.03
CA ARG A 172 6.73 -36.07 31.24
C ARG A 172 7.41 -34.92 30.52
N CYS A 173 6.85 -34.45 29.41
CA CYS A 173 7.50 -33.46 28.55
C CYS A 173 6.94 -32.04 28.67
N TRP A 174 5.82 -31.81 29.36
CA TRP A 174 5.17 -30.49 29.38
C TRP A 174 6.05 -29.36 29.92
N LEU A 175 6.86 -29.60 30.97
CA LEU A 175 7.75 -28.56 31.54
C LEU A 175 8.87 -28.16 30.56
N PRO A 176 9.67 -29.09 30.01
CA PRO A 176 10.60 -28.78 28.92
C PRO A 176 9.93 -28.13 27.73
N LEU A 177 8.70 -28.55 27.40
CA LEU A 177 7.96 -27.96 26.29
C LEU A 177 7.56 -26.49 26.57
N LEU A 178 7.08 -26.21 27.77
CA LEU A 178 6.76 -24.85 28.18
C LEU A 178 8.01 -23.96 28.19
N ALA A 179 9.13 -24.47 28.71
CA ALA A 179 10.39 -23.74 28.74
C ALA A 179 10.92 -23.42 27.33
N GLY A 180 10.88 -24.39 26.41
CA GLY A 180 11.29 -24.20 25.01
C GLY A 180 10.40 -23.19 24.28
N LEU A 181 9.08 -23.26 24.50
CA LEU A 181 8.11 -22.31 23.95
C LEU A 181 8.41 -20.89 24.42
N LEU A 182 8.54 -20.68 25.73
CA LEU A 182 8.84 -19.37 26.32
C LEU A 182 10.20 -18.84 25.87
N GLY A 183 11.22 -19.69 25.80
CA GLY A 183 12.54 -19.30 25.31
C GLY A 183 12.50 -18.79 23.86
N LEU A 184 11.76 -19.47 22.98
CA LEU A 184 11.60 -19.08 21.59
C LEU A 184 10.76 -17.80 21.43
N THR A 185 9.62 -17.67 22.12
CA THR A 185 8.79 -16.45 22.03
C THR A 185 9.50 -15.23 22.64
N CYS A 186 10.20 -15.38 23.77
CA CYS A 186 11.06 -14.34 24.33
C CYS A 186 12.13 -13.90 23.32
N THR A 187 12.81 -14.86 22.69
CA THR A 187 13.85 -14.57 21.69
C THR A 187 13.27 -13.80 20.50
N ILE A 188 12.12 -14.23 19.98
CA ILE A 188 11.41 -13.55 18.89
C ILE A 188 11.03 -12.13 19.30
N ALA A 189 10.42 -11.95 20.48
CA ALA A 189 9.99 -10.65 20.97
C ALA A 189 11.16 -9.66 21.13
N ILE A 190 12.28 -10.09 21.71
CA ILE A 190 13.50 -9.27 21.87
C ILE A 190 14.09 -8.90 20.50
N ARG A 191 14.20 -9.87 19.58
CA ARG A 191 14.75 -9.63 18.23
C ARG A 191 13.85 -8.70 17.43
N PHE A 192 12.54 -8.89 17.49
CA PHE A 192 11.57 -7.97 16.87
C PHE A 192 11.70 -6.57 17.45
N HIS A 193 11.75 -6.43 18.78
CA HIS A 193 11.87 -5.12 19.43
C HIS A 193 13.12 -4.36 18.95
N ARG A 194 14.27 -5.05 18.87
CA ARG A 194 15.52 -4.47 18.37
C ARG A 194 15.40 -4.06 16.90
N ALA A 195 14.94 -4.95 16.02
CA ALA A 195 14.77 -4.66 14.60
C ALA A 195 13.79 -3.50 14.37
N HIS A 196 12.66 -3.48 15.10
CA HIS A 196 11.67 -2.41 15.04
C HIS A 196 12.23 -1.08 15.52
N LYS A 197 13.05 -1.07 16.59
CA LYS A 197 13.70 0.16 17.07
C LYS A 197 14.63 0.75 16.02
N THR A 198 15.38 -0.09 15.31
CA THR A 198 16.29 0.34 14.25
C THR A 198 15.54 0.83 13.01
N LEU A 199 14.55 0.09 12.54
CA LEU A 199 13.83 0.40 11.29
C LEU A 199 12.78 1.51 11.45
N PHE A 200 12.17 1.61 12.64
CA PHE A 200 11.06 2.52 12.93
C PHE A 200 11.26 3.21 14.28
N PRO A 201 12.25 4.13 14.39
CA PRO A 201 12.57 4.80 15.64
C PRO A 201 11.38 5.63 16.17
N ALA A 202 10.60 6.25 15.27
CA ALA A 202 9.48 7.14 15.61
C ALA A 202 8.18 6.42 16.04
N ALA A 203 8.12 5.08 15.99
CA ALA A 203 6.92 4.30 16.29
C ALA A 203 7.08 3.52 17.60
N GLU A 204 7.21 4.23 18.73
CA GLU A 204 7.49 3.61 20.03
C GLU A 204 6.31 2.80 20.60
N ASP A 205 5.09 3.34 20.50
CA ASP A 205 3.88 2.70 21.05
C ASP A 205 3.60 1.31 20.47
N GLU A 206 3.83 1.15 19.16
CA GLU A 206 3.62 -0.14 18.48
C GLU A 206 4.67 -1.17 18.91
N ARG A 207 5.86 -0.73 19.31
CA ARG A 207 6.97 -1.61 19.68
C ARG A 207 6.66 -2.39 20.94
N PHE A 208 6.13 -1.74 21.97
CA PHE A 208 5.79 -2.39 23.24
C PHE A 208 4.57 -3.31 23.09
N THR A 209 3.54 -2.83 22.39
CA THR A 209 2.33 -3.62 22.14
C THR A 209 2.66 -4.93 21.41
N HIS A 210 3.42 -4.87 20.31
CA HIS A 210 3.80 -6.09 19.57
C HIS A 210 4.77 -6.97 20.36
N PHE A 211 5.66 -6.40 21.17
CA PHE A 211 6.52 -7.18 22.05
C PHE A 211 5.70 -8.08 22.99
N LEU A 212 4.70 -7.52 23.67
CA LEU A 212 3.81 -8.30 24.54
C LEU A 212 3.00 -9.33 23.76
N ILE A 213 2.47 -8.96 22.58
CA ILE A 213 1.72 -9.89 21.73
C ILE A 213 2.57 -11.09 21.34
N PHE A 214 3.82 -10.89 20.90
CA PHE A 214 4.69 -12.01 20.50
C PHE A 214 5.16 -12.84 21.70
N LEU A 215 5.35 -12.23 22.86
CA LEU A 215 5.70 -12.94 24.07
C LEU A 215 4.59 -13.91 24.51
N LEU A 216 3.34 -13.44 24.44
CA LEU A 216 2.16 -14.15 24.94
C LEU A 216 1.45 -15.02 23.90
N SER A 217 1.66 -14.78 22.60
CA SER A 217 1.00 -15.50 21.51
C SER A 217 2.02 -16.12 20.55
N PRO A 218 2.36 -17.42 20.73
CA PRO A 218 3.27 -18.14 19.84
C PRO A 218 2.80 -18.15 18.37
N ALA A 219 1.49 -18.29 18.13
CA ALA A 219 0.91 -18.27 16.79
C ALA A 219 1.17 -16.93 16.09
N THR A 220 1.08 -15.82 16.82
CA THR A 220 1.39 -14.49 16.29
C THR A 220 2.91 -14.29 16.15
N ALA A 221 3.70 -14.83 17.07
CA ALA A 221 5.17 -14.74 17.07
C ALA A 221 5.80 -15.35 15.81
N ILE A 222 5.28 -16.48 15.30
CA ILE A 222 5.74 -17.07 14.03
C ILE A 222 5.66 -16.05 12.87
N ARG A 223 4.72 -15.10 12.94
CA ARG A 223 4.47 -14.07 11.91
C ARG A 223 5.14 -12.72 12.21
N ALA A 224 6.05 -12.65 13.18
CA ALA A 224 6.70 -11.38 13.55
C ALA A 224 7.38 -10.66 12.37
N LEU A 225 7.91 -11.41 11.39
CA LEU A 225 8.52 -10.84 10.19
C LEU A 225 7.50 -10.11 9.30
N ASP A 226 6.30 -10.66 9.13
CA ASP A 226 5.23 -10.06 8.33
C ASP A 226 4.78 -8.71 8.93
N VAL A 227 4.77 -8.62 10.26
CA VAL A 227 4.43 -7.38 10.98
C VAL A 227 5.46 -6.29 10.69
N LEU A 228 6.76 -6.61 10.72
CA LEU A 228 7.81 -5.63 10.38
C LEU A 228 7.76 -5.21 8.91
N SER A 229 7.58 -6.16 8.00
CA SER A 229 7.68 -5.90 6.56
C SER A 229 6.49 -5.12 6.03
N ARG A 230 5.33 -5.18 6.69
CA ARG A 230 4.11 -4.48 6.29
C ARG A 230 4.32 -2.97 6.18
N SER A 231 4.93 -2.35 7.19
CA SER A 231 5.08 -0.88 7.23
C SER A 231 6.33 -0.35 6.55
N LEU A 232 7.21 -1.24 6.08
CA LEU A 232 8.48 -0.87 5.45
C LEU A 232 8.27 0.01 4.20
N LEU A 233 7.34 -0.40 3.32
CA LEU A 233 7.19 0.19 2.00
C LEU A 233 5.89 0.97 1.81
N GLU A 234 5.17 1.29 2.89
CA GLU A 234 3.86 1.95 2.81
C GLU A 234 3.93 3.33 2.14
N ALA A 235 5.06 4.04 2.25
CA ALA A 235 5.24 5.36 1.66
C ALA A 235 5.58 5.34 0.15
N TYR A 236 5.79 4.16 -0.44
CA TYR A 236 6.16 4.04 -1.85
C TYR A 236 4.98 3.60 -2.69
N HIS A 237 4.98 4.08 -3.93
CA HIS A 237 3.95 3.76 -4.90
C HIS A 237 4.04 2.28 -5.30
N PRO A 238 2.91 1.54 -5.37
CA PRO A 238 2.91 0.10 -5.69
C PRO A 238 3.62 -0.27 -7.00
N VAL A 239 3.56 0.59 -8.02
CA VAL A 239 4.26 0.39 -9.30
C VAL A 239 5.78 0.43 -9.15
N ALA A 240 6.31 1.30 -8.28
CA ALA A 240 7.74 1.37 -8.01
C ALA A 240 8.23 0.13 -7.23
N ILE A 241 7.44 -0.33 -6.26
CA ILE A 241 7.70 -1.60 -5.56
C ILE A 241 7.71 -2.77 -6.55
N ALA A 242 6.72 -2.83 -7.44
CA ALA A 242 6.65 -3.88 -8.45
C ALA A 242 7.86 -3.88 -9.40
N LYS A 243 8.37 -2.70 -9.78
CA LYS A 243 9.60 -2.59 -10.58
C LYS A 243 10.81 -3.25 -9.92
N VAL A 244 10.95 -3.09 -8.60
CA VAL A 244 12.07 -3.63 -7.83
C VAL A 244 11.93 -5.15 -7.62
N PHE A 245 10.73 -5.63 -7.31
CA PHE A 245 10.53 -7.01 -6.85
C PHE A 245 10.00 -7.98 -7.91
N CYS A 246 9.24 -7.51 -8.90
CA CYS A 246 8.52 -8.37 -9.83
C CYS A 246 9.26 -8.59 -11.16
N PRO A 247 9.02 -9.72 -11.85
CA PRO A 247 9.43 -9.88 -13.24
C PRO A 247 8.85 -8.78 -14.14
N ALA A 248 9.58 -8.42 -15.20
CA ALA A 248 9.22 -7.32 -16.11
C ALA A 248 7.78 -7.40 -16.64
N VAL A 249 7.32 -8.59 -17.06
CA VAL A 249 5.95 -8.82 -17.56
C VAL A 249 4.89 -8.43 -16.54
N ARG A 250 5.11 -8.76 -15.25
CA ARG A 250 4.17 -8.43 -14.17
C ARG A 250 4.21 -6.95 -13.82
N PHE A 251 5.42 -6.39 -13.75
CA PHE A 251 5.60 -4.95 -13.57
C PHE A 251 4.86 -4.17 -14.67
N GLU A 252 5.02 -4.55 -15.93
CA GLU A 252 4.34 -3.92 -17.07
C GLU A 252 2.82 -4.03 -16.95
N ALA A 253 2.28 -5.20 -16.63
CA ALA A 253 0.84 -5.39 -16.46
C ALA A 253 0.25 -4.52 -15.34
N LEU A 254 0.97 -4.38 -14.21
CA LEU A 254 0.55 -3.47 -13.12
C LEU A 254 0.62 -2.01 -13.56
N ALA A 255 1.74 -1.60 -14.15
CA ALA A 255 1.95 -0.25 -14.66
C ALA A 255 0.85 0.15 -15.65
N ARG A 256 0.49 -0.75 -16.56
CA ARG A 256 -0.60 -0.57 -17.53
C ARG A 256 -1.93 -0.28 -16.83
N THR A 257 -2.24 -1.05 -15.78
CA THR A 257 -3.48 -0.90 -15.02
C THR A 257 -3.53 0.45 -14.30
N TYR A 258 -2.49 0.80 -13.56
CA TYR A 258 -2.40 2.08 -12.84
C TYR A 258 -2.43 3.29 -13.77
N LEU A 259 -1.74 3.21 -14.92
CA LEU A 259 -1.73 4.31 -15.89
C LEU A 259 -3.12 4.55 -16.50
N ARG A 260 -3.86 3.49 -16.82
CA ARG A 260 -5.25 3.61 -17.28
C ARG A 260 -6.18 4.16 -16.20
N GLU A 261 -6.03 3.70 -14.96
CA GLU A 261 -6.82 4.20 -13.82
C GLU A 261 -6.61 5.70 -13.60
N LEU A 262 -5.37 6.18 -13.66
CA LEU A 262 -5.07 7.62 -13.51
C LEU A 262 -5.57 8.44 -14.71
N ARG A 263 -5.42 7.93 -15.94
CA ARG A 263 -5.78 8.69 -17.16
C ARG A 263 -7.28 8.75 -17.40
N TYR A 264 -8.01 7.71 -17.01
CA TYR A 264 -9.46 7.58 -17.22
C TYR A 264 -10.21 7.51 -15.89
N GLN A 265 -9.75 8.26 -14.89
CA GLN A 265 -10.46 8.43 -13.64
C GLN A 265 -11.77 9.19 -13.93
N SER A 266 -12.90 8.59 -13.57
CA SER A 266 -14.17 9.31 -13.58
C SER A 266 -14.10 10.35 -12.46
N LEU A 267 -14.07 11.63 -12.81
CA LEU A 267 -14.29 12.69 -11.84
C LEU A 267 -15.70 12.50 -11.30
N SER A 268 -15.90 12.65 -9.99
CA SER A 268 -17.22 12.44 -9.41
C SER A 268 -18.21 13.41 -10.05
N ASP A 269 -19.17 12.91 -10.83
CA ASP A 269 -20.23 13.69 -11.51
C ASP A 269 -21.23 14.37 -10.53
N GLY A 270 -20.95 14.35 -9.22
CA GLY A 270 -21.77 15.01 -8.23
C GLY A 270 -21.53 16.51 -8.22
N PRO A 271 -22.56 17.37 -8.06
CA PRO A 271 -22.40 18.81 -7.94
C PRO A 271 -21.59 19.13 -6.68
N ARG A 272 -20.26 19.27 -6.80
CA ARG A 272 -19.43 19.80 -5.72
C ARG A 272 -19.55 21.32 -5.77
N GLN A 273 -19.99 21.91 -4.66
CA GLN A 273 -20.17 23.36 -4.56
C GLN A 273 -18.86 24.12 -4.39
N ASP A 274 -17.72 23.42 -4.24
CA ASP A 274 -16.43 24.04 -3.93
C ASP A 274 -15.41 23.83 -5.07
N VAL A 275 -15.24 24.89 -5.86
CA VAL A 275 -14.31 24.95 -7.01
C VAL A 275 -12.88 24.61 -6.58
N THR A 276 -12.47 25.02 -5.37
CA THR A 276 -11.09 24.82 -4.89
C THR A 276 -10.77 23.35 -4.62
N ILE A 277 -11.78 22.53 -4.31
CA ILE A 277 -11.62 21.10 -4.05
C ILE A 277 -11.45 20.33 -5.37
N GLU A 278 -12.21 20.69 -6.40
CA GLU A 278 -12.08 20.07 -7.72
C GLU A 278 -10.72 20.36 -8.36
N ASP A 279 -10.23 21.60 -8.22
CA ASP A 279 -8.94 21.99 -8.76
C ASP A 279 -7.79 21.23 -8.11
N ALA A 280 -7.89 20.91 -6.81
CA ALA A 280 -6.89 20.11 -6.14
C ALA A 280 -6.86 18.65 -6.59
N GLU A 281 -8.03 18.04 -6.85
CA GLU A 281 -8.10 16.69 -7.41
C GLU A 281 -7.49 16.65 -8.82
N ARG A 282 -7.87 17.60 -9.69
CA ARG A 282 -7.33 17.70 -11.07
C ARG A 282 -5.83 17.95 -11.08
N TYR A 283 -5.35 18.87 -10.23
CA TYR A 283 -3.93 19.17 -10.10
C TYR A 283 -3.14 17.93 -9.66
N TRP A 284 -3.61 17.25 -8.61
CA TRP A 284 -2.96 16.06 -8.10
C TRP A 284 -2.95 14.91 -9.11
N GLN A 285 -4.05 14.72 -9.85
CA GLN A 285 -4.14 13.75 -10.93
C GLN A 285 -3.11 14.05 -12.03
N ALA A 286 -2.98 15.31 -12.45
CA ALA A 286 -1.98 15.72 -13.44
C ALA A 286 -0.54 15.49 -12.96
N VAL A 287 -0.24 15.83 -11.69
CA VAL A 287 1.08 15.57 -11.09
C VAL A 287 1.36 14.07 -11.01
N SER A 288 0.40 13.27 -10.55
CA SER A 288 0.52 11.82 -10.40
C SER A 288 0.72 11.13 -11.74
N GLN A 289 -0.08 11.49 -12.75
CA GLN A 289 0.04 10.96 -14.11
C GLN A 289 1.42 11.28 -14.70
N ARG A 290 1.85 12.55 -14.65
CA ARG A 290 3.15 12.95 -15.19
C ARG A 290 4.30 12.24 -14.48
N THR A 291 4.24 12.14 -13.15
CA THR A 291 5.27 11.45 -12.36
C THR A 291 5.35 9.97 -12.72
N LEU A 292 4.19 9.30 -12.88
CA LEU A 292 4.14 7.90 -13.31
C LEU A 292 4.70 7.74 -14.72
N GLU A 293 4.29 8.56 -15.69
CA GLU A 293 4.80 8.51 -17.06
C GLU A 293 6.32 8.69 -17.12
N ASP A 294 6.87 9.66 -16.38
CA ASP A 294 8.32 9.90 -16.29
C ASP A 294 9.04 8.72 -15.62
N PHE A 295 8.44 8.09 -14.61
CA PHE A 295 8.98 6.88 -13.99
C PHE A 295 8.98 5.68 -14.97
N LEU A 296 7.91 5.51 -15.75
CA LEU A 296 7.78 4.43 -16.73
C LEU A 296 8.80 4.57 -17.86
N LYS A 297 8.98 5.79 -18.39
CA LYS A 297 10.01 6.09 -19.39
C LYS A 297 11.41 5.76 -18.87
N ARG A 298 11.76 6.20 -17.66
CA ARG A 298 13.05 5.86 -17.01
C ARG A 298 13.21 4.36 -16.76
N SER A 299 12.10 3.62 -16.64
CA SER A 299 12.08 2.17 -16.47
C SER A 299 12.13 1.38 -17.78
N GLY A 300 12.20 2.06 -18.93
CA GLY A 300 12.25 1.45 -20.26
C GLY A 300 10.87 1.05 -20.83
N LEU A 301 9.78 1.60 -20.29
CA LEU A 301 8.43 1.39 -20.81
C LEU A 301 7.92 2.67 -21.49
N ASP A 302 7.28 2.50 -22.66
CA ASP A 302 6.58 3.59 -23.34
C ASP A 302 5.14 3.71 -22.81
N PRO A 303 4.75 4.82 -22.16
CA PRO A 303 3.38 5.02 -21.70
C PRO A 303 2.34 4.94 -22.83
N GLY A 304 2.69 5.35 -24.06
CA GLY A 304 1.81 5.26 -25.22
C GLY A 304 1.47 3.81 -25.58
N ALA A 305 2.49 2.94 -25.62
CA ALA A 305 2.32 1.51 -25.85
C ALA A 305 1.44 0.83 -24.78
N LEU A 306 1.54 1.24 -23.51
CA LEU A 306 0.71 0.70 -22.43
C LEU A 306 -0.78 1.08 -22.55
N LEU A 307 -1.08 2.19 -23.23
CA LEU A 307 -2.45 2.68 -23.43
C LEU A 307 -3.07 2.19 -24.74
N LYS A 308 -2.40 1.30 -25.49
CA LYS A 308 -2.94 0.75 -26.73
C LYS A 308 -4.28 0.04 -26.50
N PRO A 309 -5.23 0.17 -27.43
CA PRO A 309 -6.48 -0.58 -27.40
C PRO A 309 -6.22 -2.08 -27.37
N PRO A 310 -7.13 -2.89 -26.81
CA PRO A 310 -7.08 -4.34 -26.96
C PRO A 310 -7.33 -4.71 -28.43
N ALA A 311 -6.84 -5.88 -28.84
CA ALA A 311 -7.26 -6.46 -30.11
C ALA A 311 -8.76 -6.84 -30.01
N PRO A 312 -9.57 -6.59 -31.05
CA PRO A 312 -10.97 -7.01 -31.07
C PRO A 312 -11.09 -8.50 -30.73
N THR A 313 -12.00 -8.87 -29.83
CA THR A 313 -12.26 -10.28 -29.50
C THR A 313 -13.01 -10.97 -30.63
N ASP A 314 -13.89 -10.24 -31.32
CA ASP A 314 -14.63 -10.66 -32.51
C ASP A 314 -14.95 -9.44 -33.40
N GLU A 315 -15.52 -9.70 -34.59
CA GLU A 315 -15.89 -8.67 -35.57
C GLU A 315 -17.05 -7.78 -35.12
N THR A 316 -17.82 -8.21 -34.12
CA THR A 316 -18.95 -7.46 -33.58
C THR A 316 -18.53 -6.42 -32.54
N CYS A 317 -17.30 -6.51 -32.04
CA CYS A 317 -16.72 -5.55 -31.09
C CYS A 317 -16.40 -4.21 -31.80
N LEU A 318 -17.23 -3.20 -31.57
CA LEU A 318 -17.12 -1.88 -32.22
C LEU A 318 -16.42 -0.83 -31.34
N SER A 319 -16.46 -1.01 -30.02
CA SER A 319 -15.83 -0.10 -29.05
C SER A 319 -15.28 -0.82 -27.84
N TYR A 320 -14.51 -0.12 -27.01
CA TYR A 320 -13.96 -0.64 -25.77
C TYR A 320 -13.89 0.44 -24.69
N CYS A 321 -13.92 0.03 -23.41
CA CYS A 321 -13.64 0.93 -22.31
C CYS A 321 -12.13 1.14 -22.16
N PRO A 322 -11.61 2.38 -22.22
CA PRO A 322 -10.17 2.63 -22.13
C PRO A 322 -9.59 2.41 -20.72
N ARG A 323 -10.42 2.21 -19.69
CA ARG A 323 -9.99 1.92 -18.31
C ARG A 323 -9.84 0.42 -18.05
N CYS A 324 -10.91 -0.36 -18.20
CA CYS A 324 -10.92 -1.80 -17.93
C CYS A 324 -10.62 -2.68 -19.16
N LEU A 325 -10.65 -2.11 -20.37
CA LEU A 325 -10.52 -2.81 -21.66
C LEU A 325 -11.65 -3.79 -22.01
N ALA A 326 -12.80 -3.73 -21.32
CA ALA A 326 -14.00 -4.43 -21.75
C ALA A 326 -14.42 -3.94 -23.14
N GLN A 327 -14.82 -4.87 -24.02
CA GLN A 327 -15.24 -4.59 -25.39
C GLN A 327 -16.76 -4.63 -25.49
N PHE A 328 -17.32 -3.82 -26.39
CA PHE A 328 -18.75 -3.61 -26.54
C PHE A 328 -19.13 -3.65 -28.02
N THR A 329 -20.34 -4.15 -28.30
CA THR A 329 -20.90 -4.20 -29.66
C THR A 329 -21.53 -2.88 -30.09
N THR A 330 -21.70 -1.92 -29.18
CA THR A 330 -22.13 -0.56 -29.52
C THR A 330 -20.95 0.30 -29.93
N ARG A 331 -21.16 1.28 -30.81
CA ARG A 331 -20.10 2.23 -31.23
C ARG A 331 -19.81 3.31 -30.20
N GLU A 332 -20.82 3.65 -29.41
CA GLU A 332 -20.82 4.76 -28.45
C GLU A 332 -21.54 4.32 -27.17
N GLY A 333 -21.31 5.05 -26.08
CA GLY A 333 -21.87 4.77 -24.77
C GLY A 333 -20.88 5.03 -23.64
N VAL A 334 -21.21 4.53 -22.46
CA VAL A 334 -20.37 4.61 -21.26
C VAL A 334 -20.21 3.23 -20.62
N CYS A 335 -19.09 3.00 -19.96
CA CYS A 335 -18.84 1.77 -19.22
C CYS A 335 -19.44 1.86 -17.80
N ALA A 336 -20.48 1.06 -17.54
CA ALA A 336 -21.13 0.99 -16.23
C ALA A 336 -20.16 0.55 -15.12
N ASP A 337 -19.31 -0.45 -15.39
CA ASP A 337 -18.35 -0.99 -14.41
C ASP A 337 -17.24 0.01 -14.02
N CYS A 338 -16.98 1.01 -14.88
CA CYS A 338 -15.95 2.01 -14.67
C CYS A 338 -16.51 3.37 -14.24
N GLY A 339 -17.78 3.44 -13.83
CA GLY A 339 -18.40 4.67 -13.36
C GLY A 339 -18.60 5.70 -14.47
N GLY A 340 -19.09 5.26 -15.63
CA GLY A 340 -19.50 6.17 -16.70
C GLY A 340 -18.40 6.57 -17.69
N VAL A 341 -17.23 5.91 -17.68
CA VAL A 341 -16.14 6.23 -18.62
C VAL A 341 -16.62 6.07 -20.07
N PRO A 342 -16.50 7.11 -20.93
CA PRO A 342 -16.91 7.04 -22.33
C PRO A 342 -16.18 5.94 -23.11
N LEU A 343 -16.91 5.24 -23.98
CA LEU A 343 -16.35 4.19 -24.82
C LEU A 343 -15.50 4.78 -25.96
N ALA A 344 -14.35 4.16 -26.22
CA ALA A 344 -13.46 4.49 -27.32
C ALA A 344 -13.69 3.51 -28.49
N ARG A 345 -13.70 4.00 -29.73
CA ARG A 345 -13.92 3.16 -30.91
C ARG A 345 -12.71 2.25 -31.16
N LEU A 346 -12.98 0.99 -31.52
CA LEU A 346 -11.96 0.10 -32.08
C LEU A 346 -11.73 0.50 -33.55
N LYS A 347 -10.47 0.56 -33.99
CA LYS A 347 -10.18 0.74 -35.42
C LYS A 347 -10.61 -0.54 -36.12
N SER A 348 -11.57 -0.46 -37.04
CA SER A 348 -11.88 -1.55 -37.96
C SER A 348 -10.63 -1.82 -38.80
N ASN A 349 -10.09 -3.03 -38.71
CA ASN A 349 -9.11 -3.51 -39.69
C ASN A 349 -9.87 -3.70 -41.01
N VAL A 350 -10.00 -2.62 -41.78
CA VAL A 350 -10.50 -2.66 -43.16
C VAL A 350 -9.35 -3.01 -44.08
#